data_AF-D4CN15-F1
#
_entry.id   AF-D4CN15-F1
#
_cell.length_a   1.000
_cell.length_b   1.000
_cell.length_c   1.000
_cell.angle_alpha   90.00
_cell.angle_beta   90.00
_cell.angle_gamma   90.00
#
_symmetry.space_group_name_H-M   'P 1'
#
loop_
_entity.id
_entity.type
_entity.pdbx_description
1 polymer ?
#
loop_
_entity_poly.entity_id
_entity_poly.type
_entity_poly.pdbx_seq_one_letter_code
_entity_poly.pdbx_strand_id
1 'polypeptide(L)'
;MELQLLKGVGPKTEEIFRRLGIHSAEELLFYFPTDYLLYPPLRAVSELREGEREAVYASLLGDARLFRGNGLVTLTVSAGDLSGRLFLRWFHSPFLKKKTSRGRELRLLRESLPLSGKAFHGAAEAFFEGGV
;
A
#
# COMPACT_ATOMS: atom_id res chain seq x y z
N MET A 1 -24.01 10.52 -20.04
CA MET A 1 -24.41 9.15 -19.65
C MET A 1 -24.55 9.09 -18.13
N GLU A 2 -25.56 8.39 -17.60
CA GLU A 2 -25.72 8.26 -16.14
C GLU A 2 -24.62 7.40 -15.50
N LEU A 3 -24.19 7.78 -14.30
CA LEU A 3 -23.09 7.13 -13.58
C LEU A 3 -23.39 5.67 -13.21
N GLN A 4 -24.65 5.31 -12.92
CA GLN A 4 -25.03 3.94 -12.53
C GLN A 4 -24.87 2.91 -13.64
N LEU A 5 -24.78 3.36 -14.90
CA LEU A 5 -24.55 2.48 -16.05
C LEU A 5 -23.08 2.04 -16.14
N LEU A 6 -22.17 2.71 -15.40
CA LEU A 6 -20.78 2.31 -15.31
C LEU A 6 -20.64 1.08 -14.41
N LYS A 7 -19.99 0.03 -14.94
CA LYS A 7 -19.70 -1.18 -14.19
C LYS A 7 -18.88 -0.85 -12.94
N GLY A 8 -19.41 -1.21 -11.77
CA GLY A 8 -18.78 -0.93 -10.47
C GLY A 8 -19.28 0.33 -9.76
N VAL A 9 -20.12 1.15 -10.41
CA VAL A 9 -20.79 2.29 -9.80
C VAL A 9 -22.20 1.89 -9.37
N GLY A 10 -22.35 1.55 -8.10
CA GLY A 10 -23.65 1.33 -7.48
C GLY A 10 -24.23 2.60 -6.85
N PRO A 11 -25.43 2.55 -6.27
CA PRO A 11 -26.11 3.71 -5.67
C PRO A 11 -25.27 4.44 -4.62
N LYS A 12 -24.51 3.69 -3.80
CA LYS A 12 -23.62 4.26 -2.78
C LYS A 12 -22.43 5.01 -3.39
N THR A 13 -21.83 4.44 -4.43
CA THR A 13 -20.68 5.07 -5.12
C THR A 13 -21.13 6.31 -5.89
N GLU A 14 -22.32 6.26 -6.49
CA GLU A 14 -22.92 7.41 -7.14
C GLU A 14 -23.18 8.56 -6.16
N GLU A 15 -23.69 8.27 -4.96
CA GLU A 15 -23.87 9.31 -3.93
C GLU A 15 -22.54 10.01 -3.59
N ILE A 16 -21.44 9.26 -3.53
CA ILE A 16 -20.10 9.81 -3.31
C ILE A 16 -19.68 10.71 -4.48
N PHE A 17 -19.87 10.26 -5.72
CA PHE A 17 -19.57 11.09 -6.90
C PHE A 17 -20.40 12.37 -6.95
N ARG A 18 -21.69 12.29 -6.61
CA ARG A 18 -22.57 13.47 -6.54
C ARG A 18 -22.13 14.45 -5.45
N ARG A 19 -21.63 13.96 -4.31
CA ARG A 19 -21.02 14.82 -3.27
C ARG A 19 -19.74 15.50 -3.75
N LEU A 20 -19.02 14.91 -4.70
CA LEU A 20 -17.85 15.50 -5.37
C LEU A 20 -18.24 16.41 -6.55
N GLY A 21 -19.54 16.61 -6.81
CA GLY A 21 -20.04 17.45 -7.91
C GLY A 21 -20.02 16.77 -9.28
N ILE A 22 -19.89 15.43 -9.30
CA ILE A 22 -19.84 14.63 -10.53
C ILE A 22 -21.21 13.95 -10.70
N HIS A 23 -21.91 14.28 -11.78
CA HIS A 23 -23.26 13.82 -12.09
C HIS A 23 -23.33 12.94 -13.34
N SER A 24 -22.33 13.02 -14.21
CA SER A 24 -22.29 12.32 -15.50
C SER A 24 -20.96 11.60 -15.71
N ALA A 25 -20.96 10.57 -16.57
CA ALA A 25 -19.74 9.85 -16.95
C ALA A 25 -18.73 10.77 -17.65
N GLU A 26 -19.23 11.77 -18.39
CA GLU A 26 -18.45 12.79 -19.06
C GLU A 26 -17.68 13.66 -18.05
N GLU A 27 -18.35 14.13 -16.99
CA GLU A 27 -17.70 14.86 -15.90
C GLU A 27 -16.64 14.02 -15.18
N LEU A 28 -16.92 12.73 -14.97
CA LEU A 28 -15.96 11.82 -14.36
C LEU A 28 -14.68 11.66 -15.21
N LEU A 29 -14.80 11.68 -16.54
CA LEU A 29 -13.65 11.61 -17.45
C LEU A 29 -12.77 12.85 -17.39
N PHE A 30 -13.36 14.02 -17.13
CA PHE A 30 -12.63 15.28 -16.95
C PHE A 30 -12.25 15.57 -15.50
N TYR A 31 -12.59 14.67 -14.58
CA TYR A 31 -12.17 14.75 -13.18
C TYR A 31 -10.76 14.15 -13.01
N PHE A 32 -9.75 14.96 -13.30
CA PHE A 32 -8.36 14.54 -13.22
C PHE A 32 -7.90 14.31 -11.78
N PRO A 33 -7.04 13.30 -11.51
CA PRO A 33 -6.40 13.11 -10.23
C PRO A 33 -5.61 14.37 -9.80
N THR A 34 -5.63 14.69 -8.51
CA THR A 34 -4.83 15.78 -7.95
C THR A 34 -3.33 15.49 -7.99
N ASP A 35 -2.95 14.22 -7.86
CA ASP A 35 -1.56 13.77 -7.91
C ASP A 35 -1.46 12.38 -8.55
N TYR A 36 -0.30 12.09 -9.13
CA TYR A 36 0.02 10.81 -9.74
C TYR A 36 1.10 10.09 -8.95
N LEU A 37 0.79 8.89 -8.50
CA LEU A 37 1.72 8.01 -7.82
C LEU A 37 2.76 7.46 -8.82
N LEU A 38 3.95 8.06 -8.88
CA LEU A 38 5.04 7.55 -9.70
C LEU A 38 5.95 6.63 -8.88
N TYR A 39 6.31 5.49 -9.47
CA TYR A 39 7.31 4.59 -8.90
C TYR A 39 8.70 5.03 -9.35
N PRO A 40 9.58 5.43 -8.41
CA PRO A 40 10.99 5.63 -8.74
C PRO A 40 11.66 4.29 -9.08
N PRO A 41 12.88 4.32 -9.65
CA PRO A 41 13.67 3.12 -9.86
C PRO A 41 13.84 2.30 -8.57
N LEU A 42 13.84 0.98 -8.73
CA LEU A 42 14.03 0.06 -7.61
C LEU A 42 15.42 0.25 -7.00
N ARG A 43 15.46 0.36 -5.68
CA ARG A 43 16.69 0.37 -4.89
C ARG A 43 16.80 -0.88 -4.02
N ALA A 44 18.04 -1.23 -3.72
CA ALA A 44 18.34 -2.28 -2.75
C ALA A 44 17.95 -1.83 -1.33
N VAL A 45 17.61 -2.77 -0.46
CA VAL A 45 17.24 -2.48 0.94
C VAL A 45 18.34 -1.70 1.68
N SER A 46 19.61 -1.98 1.39
CA SER A 46 20.75 -1.29 2.01
C SER A 46 20.91 0.17 1.59
N GLU A 47 20.34 0.56 0.45
CA GLU A 47 20.48 1.91 -0.13
C GLU A 47 19.36 2.84 0.30
N LEU A 48 18.37 2.32 1.04
CA LEU A 48 17.20 3.07 1.46
C LEU A 48 17.57 4.25 2.36
N ARG A 49 17.02 5.42 2.03
CA ARG A 49 17.18 6.64 2.83
C ARG A 49 15.94 6.94 3.65
N GLU A 50 16.15 7.44 4.86
CA GLU A 50 15.08 7.95 5.71
C GLU A 50 14.59 9.32 5.21
N GLY A 51 13.28 9.59 5.31
CA GLY A 51 12.62 10.78 4.75
C GLY A 51 12.34 10.77 3.25
N GLU A 52 12.92 9.84 2.46
CA GLU A 52 12.75 9.81 1.00
C GLU A 52 11.68 8.81 0.54
N ARG A 53 11.09 9.11 -0.62
CA ARG A 53 10.13 8.23 -1.27
C ARG A 53 10.85 7.31 -2.26
N GLU A 54 10.98 6.04 -1.91
CA GLU A 54 11.76 5.08 -2.69
C GLU A 54 11.01 3.77 -2.92
N ALA A 55 11.35 3.09 -4.02
CA ALA A 55 10.78 1.81 -4.40
C ALA A 55 11.77 0.68 -4.13
N VAL A 56 11.31 -0.43 -3.57
CA VAL A 56 12.16 -1.57 -3.19
C VAL A 56 11.55 -2.88 -3.65
N TYR A 57 12.41 -3.80 -4.09
CA TYR A 57 12.05 -5.18 -4.30
C TYR A 57 12.50 -6.03 -3.12
N ALA A 58 11.57 -6.69 -2.44
CA ALA A 58 11.91 -7.50 -1.27
C ALA A 58 11.03 -8.75 -1.19
N SER A 59 11.61 -9.85 -0.70
CA SER A 59 10.90 -11.09 -0.44
C SER A 59 10.50 -11.15 1.03
N LEU A 60 9.30 -11.67 1.31
CA LEU A 60 8.84 -11.91 2.68
C LEU A 60 9.62 -13.06 3.30
N LEU A 61 10.40 -12.75 4.34
CA LEU A 61 11.31 -13.70 5.00
C LEU A 61 10.60 -14.55 6.06
N GLY A 62 9.42 -14.15 6.50
CA GLY A 62 8.67 -14.84 7.55
C GLY A 62 7.18 -14.54 7.50
N ASP A 63 6.44 -15.18 8.40
CA ASP A 63 4.98 -15.03 8.48
C ASP A 63 4.57 -13.74 9.19
N ALA A 64 3.39 -13.25 8.80
CA ALA A 64 2.82 -12.06 9.36
C ALA A 64 2.33 -12.25 10.79
N ARG A 65 2.87 -11.43 11.70
CA ARG A 65 2.50 -11.39 13.11
C ARG A 65 1.46 -10.32 13.32
N LEU A 66 0.29 -10.74 13.81
CA LEU A 66 -0.79 -9.83 14.18
C LEU A 66 -0.67 -9.50 15.67
N PHE A 67 -0.45 -8.23 15.99
CA PHE A 67 -0.50 -7.70 17.33
C PHE A 67 -1.80 -6.93 17.54
N ARG A 68 -2.42 -7.10 18.71
CA ARG A 68 -3.61 -6.36 19.12
C ARG A 68 -3.34 -5.83 20.53
N GLY A 69 -3.32 -4.51 20.70
CA GLY A 69 -3.08 -3.89 22.00
C GLY A 69 -3.49 -2.41 21.99
N ASN A 70 -3.99 -1.90 23.12
CA ASN A 70 -4.41 -0.51 23.31
C ASN A 70 -5.38 0.02 22.22
N GLY A 71 -6.29 -0.83 21.73
CA GLY A 71 -7.22 -0.48 20.64
C GLY A 71 -6.60 -0.44 19.25
N LEU A 72 -5.29 -0.68 19.12
CA LEU A 72 -4.55 -0.70 17.86
C LEU A 72 -4.33 -2.14 17.39
N VAL A 73 -4.59 -2.38 16.11
CA VAL A 73 -4.31 -3.65 15.43
C VAL A 73 -3.15 -3.43 14.48
N THR A 74 -2.07 -4.18 14.65
CA THR A 74 -0.83 -4.02 13.88
C THR A 74 -0.42 -5.35 13.27
N LEU A 75 -0.18 -5.38 11.96
CA LEU A 75 0.40 -6.53 11.27
C LEU A 75 1.87 -6.25 10.99
N THR A 76 2.78 -7.10 11.44
CA THR A 76 4.23 -6.94 11.20
C THR A 76 4.80 -8.16 10.47
N VAL A 77 5.60 -7.93 9.43
CA VAL A 77 6.28 -8.96 8.65
C VAL A 77 7.74 -8.55 8.42
N SER A 78 8.67 -9.50 8.48
CA SER A 78 10.05 -9.28 8.02
C SER A 78 10.17 -9.48 6.52
N ALA A 79 10.77 -8.53 5.81
CA ALA A 79 11.09 -8.65 4.39
C ALA A 79 12.56 -8.30 4.16
N GLY A 80 13.11 -8.70 3.02
CA GLY A 80 14.48 -8.35 2.67
C GLY A 80 14.88 -8.86 1.30
N ASP A 81 16.06 -8.43 0.88
CA ASP A 81 16.76 -8.88 -0.31
C ASP A 81 18.15 -9.38 0.10
N LEU A 82 19.08 -9.53 -0.86
CA LEU A 82 20.46 -9.91 -0.57
C LEU A 82 21.26 -8.83 0.17
N SER A 83 20.82 -7.58 0.11
CA SER A 83 21.52 -6.43 0.66
C SER A 83 21.16 -6.15 2.12
N GLY A 84 19.95 -6.52 2.55
CA GLY A 84 19.50 -6.21 3.91
C GLY A 84 18.13 -6.75 4.28
N ARG A 85 17.73 -6.45 5.51
CA ARG A 85 16.43 -6.82 6.08
C ARG A 85 15.71 -5.60 6.60
N LEU A 86 14.39 -5.60 6.46
CA LEU A 86 13.49 -4.58 6.97
C LEU A 86 12.25 -5.21 7.59
N PHE A 87 11.52 -4.42 8.37
CA PHE A 87 10.21 -4.80 8.89
C PHE A 87 9.14 -3.97 8.20
N LEU A 88 8.10 -4.64 7.71
CA LEU A 88 6.87 -4.04 7.19
C LEU A 88 5.83 -4.06 8.29
N ARG A 89 5.14 -2.93 8.50
CA ARG A 89 4.16 -2.76 9.56
C ARG A 89 2.91 -2.05 9.05
N TRP A 90 1.78 -2.75 9.04
CA TRP A 90 0.48 -2.19 8.69
C TRP A 90 -0.39 -1.98 9.92
N PHE A 91 -1.04 -0.82 10.00
CA PHE A 91 -2.01 -0.49 11.04
C PHE A 91 -3.43 -0.75 10.57
N HIS A 92 -4.30 -1.15 11.50
CA HIS A 92 -5.72 -1.45 11.28
C HIS A 92 -6.00 -2.41 10.11
N SER A 93 -5.01 -3.23 9.72
CA SER A 93 -5.06 -4.06 8.50
C SER A 93 -4.95 -5.56 8.77
N PRO A 94 -5.79 -6.15 9.64
CA PRO A 94 -5.73 -7.59 9.94
C PRO A 94 -6.02 -8.48 8.73
N PHE A 95 -6.76 -7.96 7.74
CA PHE A 95 -7.14 -8.69 6.52
C PHE A 95 -5.94 -9.03 5.62
N LEU A 96 -4.83 -8.29 5.75
CA LEU A 96 -3.61 -8.53 4.97
C LEU A 96 -2.87 -9.80 5.37
N LYS A 97 -3.12 -10.35 6.57
CA LYS A 97 -2.42 -11.54 7.10
C LYS A 97 -2.41 -12.71 6.12
N LYS A 98 -3.53 -12.95 5.42
CA LYS A 98 -3.65 -14.03 4.42
C LYS A 98 -2.88 -13.76 3.13
N LYS A 99 -2.67 -12.48 2.79
CA LYS A 99 -1.95 -12.06 1.58
C LYS A 99 -0.44 -11.98 1.81
N THR A 100 0.00 -11.83 3.05
CA THR A 100 1.41 -11.71 3.45
C THR A 100 1.98 -13.05 3.94
N SER A 101 2.11 -14.03 3.04
CA SER A 101 2.76 -15.31 3.34
C SER A 101 4.25 -15.27 3.00
N ARG A 102 5.06 -16.04 3.74
CA ARG A 102 6.50 -16.20 3.45
C ARG A 102 6.75 -16.59 1.98
N GLY A 103 7.83 -16.11 1.40
CA GLY A 103 8.27 -16.44 0.04
C GLY A 103 7.61 -15.61 -1.06
N ARG A 104 6.63 -14.75 -0.74
CA ARG A 104 6.10 -13.77 -1.70
C ARG A 104 7.08 -12.63 -1.92
N GLU A 105 7.21 -12.22 -3.16
CA GLU A 105 7.98 -11.03 -3.55
C GLU A 105 7.04 -9.83 -3.61
N LEU A 106 7.55 -8.67 -3.17
CA LEU A 106 6.78 -7.44 -3.07
C LEU A 106 7.57 -6.29 -3.67
N ARG A 107 6.86 -5.45 -4.42
CA ARG A 107 7.29 -4.09 -4.74
C ARG A 107 6.65 -3.16 -3.73
N LEU A 108 7.49 -2.40 -3.05
CA LEU A 108 7.09 -1.50 -1.99
C LEU A 108 7.44 -0.09 -2.40
N LEU A 109 6.43 0.78 -2.50
CA LEU A 109 6.63 2.21 -2.54
C LEU A 109 6.45 2.75 -1.12
N ARG A 110 7.47 3.40 -0.59
CA ARG A 110 7.43 3.94 0.77
C ARG A 110 7.90 5.36 0.79
N GLU A 111 7.23 6.19 1.58
CA GLU A 111 7.78 7.39 2.19
C GLU A 111 8.31 7.02 3.59
N SER A 112 9.60 7.21 3.83
CA SER A 112 10.24 6.74 5.06
C SER A 112 10.02 7.70 6.23
N LEU A 113 9.01 7.42 7.06
CA LEU A 113 8.81 8.14 8.33
C LEU A 113 9.88 7.73 9.37
N PRO A 114 10.56 8.69 10.02
CA PRO A 114 11.54 8.40 11.06
C PRO A 114 10.84 7.92 12.32
N LEU A 115 11.19 6.72 12.78
CA LEU A 115 10.88 6.25 14.12
C LEU A 115 12.13 5.67 14.73
N SER A 116 12.40 6.09 15.98
CA SER A 116 13.57 5.67 16.75
C SER A 116 13.66 4.14 16.84
N GLY A 117 14.78 3.59 16.35
CA GLY A 117 15.05 2.15 16.27
C GLY A 117 14.78 1.58 14.88
N LYS A 118 15.49 0.50 14.50
CA LYS A 118 15.46 -0.18 13.19
C LYS A 118 14.10 -0.84 12.84
N ALA A 119 12.99 -0.15 13.09
CA ALA A 119 11.62 -0.58 12.92
C ALA A 119 10.90 0.43 12.03
N PHE A 120 11.06 0.24 10.73
CA PHE A 120 10.44 1.07 9.71
C PHE A 120 8.90 0.91 9.77
N HIS A 121 8.21 2.04 9.88
CA HIS A 121 6.76 2.11 9.73
C HIS A 121 6.42 2.59 8.33
N GLY A 122 5.36 2.02 7.77
CA GLY A 122 4.74 2.51 6.57
C GLY A 122 3.49 1.70 6.33
N ALA A 123 2.37 2.40 6.12
CA ALA A 123 1.28 1.86 5.31
C ALA A 123 1.88 1.58 3.93
N ALA A 124 2.52 0.43 3.79
CA ALA A 124 2.98 -0.02 2.50
C ALA A 124 1.72 -0.30 1.70
N GLU A 125 1.47 0.50 0.68
CA GLU A 125 0.78 0.00 -0.50
C GLU A 125 1.72 -1.05 -1.11
N ALA A 126 1.73 -2.22 -0.48
CA ALA A 126 2.44 -3.38 -0.96
C ALA A 126 1.60 -3.93 -2.11
N PHE A 127 2.01 -3.63 -3.32
CA PHE A 127 1.47 -4.28 -4.49
C PHE A 127 2.11 -5.67 -4.57
N PHE A 128 1.27 -6.68 -4.34
CA PHE A 128 1.61 -8.08 -4.59
C PHE A 128 1.58 -8.28 -6.10
N GLU A 129 2.72 -8.12 -6.78
CA GLU A 129 2.86 -8.67 -8.13
C GLU A 129 3.19 -10.16 -8.02
N GLY A 130 2.37 -10.99 -8.66
CA GLY A 130 2.78 -12.33 -9.06
C GLY A 130 2.48 -13.46 -8.06
N GLY A 131 1.46 -14.24 -8.43
CA GLY A 131 1.23 -15.60 -7.97
C GLY A 131 0.04 -16.14 -8.74
N VAL A 132 0.32 -16.78 -9.87
CA VAL A 132 -0.60 -17.66 -10.60
C VAL A 132 -1.21 -18.69 -9.64
#